data_AF-A0AAN7VG45-F1
#
_entry.id   AF-A0AAN7VG45-F1
#
_cell.length_a   1.000
_cell.length_b   1.000
_cell.length_c   1.000
_cell.angle_alpha   90.00
_cell.angle_beta   90.00
_cell.angle_gamma   90.00
#
_symmetry.space_group_name_H-M   'P 1'
#
loop_
_entity.id
_entity.type
_entity.pdbx_description
1 polymer ?
#
loop_
_entity_poly.entity_id
_entity_poly.type
_entity_poly.pdbx_seq_one_letter_code
_entity_poly.pdbx_strand_id
1 'polypeptide(L)'
;MYILYVCLLGLVSHVSSVNANPLIVDDHNLWQRSGKFEGDMVLAPWQKNGVIDTALRWPNRNIPYEISDVFDEQQKAQIAEVLEREYAKTCVTVKPRVNEPDYVYVSGDSTGCWAQVGRLGGRQELNLQTNGCVWNHTIVHEFLHAAGFYHQQSSVDRDDYVTIFWENILEGMAYNFDKYNADFITSFNESYDYASIMHYGMYAFTSNNKPTILPKVR
;
A
#
# COMPACT_ATOMS: atom_id res chain seq x y z
N MET A 1 11.68 -16.88 -3.34
CA MET A 1 11.58 -15.77 -2.36
C MET A 1 11.70 -14.41 -3.04
N TYR A 2 12.70 -14.23 -3.92
CA TYR A 2 12.97 -13.00 -4.69
C TYR A 2 11.96 -12.64 -5.81
N ILE A 3 11.27 -13.63 -6.38
CA ILE A 3 10.61 -13.50 -7.69
C ILE A 3 9.35 -12.61 -7.65
N LEU A 4 8.53 -12.67 -6.59
CA LEU A 4 7.33 -11.83 -6.51
C LEU A 4 7.70 -10.35 -6.36
N TYR A 5 8.72 -10.07 -5.54
CA TYR A 5 9.19 -8.72 -5.25
C TYR A 5 9.90 -8.08 -6.44
N VAL A 6 10.85 -8.79 -7.09
CA VAL A 6 11.54 -8.28 -8.30
C VAL A 6 10.54 -7.90 -9.38
N CYS A 7 9.43 -8.62 -9.48
CA CYS A 7 8.41 -8.33 -10.46
C CYS A 7 7.63 -7.06 -10.18
N LEU A 8 7.44 -6.72 -8.91
CA LEU A 8 6.69 -5.55 -8.48
C LEU A 8 7.58 -4.31 -8.27
N LEU A 9 8.91 -4.45 -8.37
CA LEU A 9 9.85 -3.32 -8.20
C LEU A 9 9.52 -2.12 -9.09
N GLY A 10 9.12 -2.36 -10.34
CA GLY A 10 8.70 -1.28 -11.23
C GLY A 10 7.46 -0.51 -10.73
N LEU A 11 6.56 -1.15 -10.00
CA LEU A 11 5.38 -0.49 -9.41
C LEU A 11 5.71 0.22 -8.11
N VAL A 12 6.60 -0.37 -7.32
CA VAL A 12 7.06 0.23 -6.06
C VAL A 12 7.89 1.47 -6.34
N SER A 13 8.69 1.46 -7.42
CA SER A 13 9.70 2.49 -7.69
C SER A 13 9.39 3.48 -8.80
N HIS A 14 8.35 3.28 -9.62
CA HIS A 14 8.02 4.19 -10.72
C HIS A 14 6.52 4.50 -10.76
N VAL A 15 6.15 5.66 -10.21
CA VAL A 15 5.10 6.51 -10.79
C VAL A 15 5.75 7.84 -11.21
N SER A 16 6.79 7.75 -12.04
CA SER A 16 7.45 8.92 -12.61
C SER A 16 6.78 9.33 -13.93
N SER A 17 5.58 9.89 -13.88
CA SER A 17 5.06 10.86 -14.88
C SER A 17 3.57 11.16 -14.69
N VAL A 18 3.16 11.57 -13.49
CA VAL A 18 1.99 12.45 -13.38
C VAL A 18 2.48 13.63 -12.58
N ASN A 19 2.33 14.84 -13.12
CA ASN A 19 2.71 16.08 -12.45
C ASN A 19 2.12 16.09 -11.03
N ALA A 20 2.92 15.71 -10.04
CA ALA A 20 2.66 16.00 -8.66
C ALA A 20 2.88 17.50 -8.48
N ASN A 21 1.88 18.27 -8.88
CA ASN A 21 1.79 19.66 -8.48
C ASN A 21 1.69 19.65 -6.94
N PRO A 22 2.63 20.25 -6.18
CA PRO A 22 2.67 20.11 -4.72
C PRO A 22 1.53 20.86 -3.99
N LEU A 23 0.42 21.18 -4.67
CA LEU A 23 -0.61 22.11 -4.20
C LEU A 23 -2.05 21.67 -4.58
N ILE A 24 -2.38 20.38 -4.52
CA ILE A 24 -3.80 19.98 -4.45
C ILE A 24 -4.13 19.55 -3.03
N VAL A 25 -4.62 20.51 -2.25
CA VAL A 25 -5.33 20.28 -1.00
C VAL A 25 -6.74 19.82 -1.38
N ASP A 26 -7.08 18.54 -1.08
CA ASP A 26 -8.33 18.09 -0.42
C ASP A 26 -8.70 16.63 -0.76
N ASP A 27 -7.86 15.66 -0.31
CA ASP A 27 -8.16 14.20 -0.26
C ASP A 27 -7.12 13.43 0.62
N HIS A 28 -5.93 14.01 0.80
CA HIS A 28 -4.68 13.34 1.19
C HIS A 28 -4.59 12.52 2.50
N ASN A 29 -5.64 12.43 3.33
CA ASN A 29 -5.57 11.74 4.63
C ASN A 29 -6.70 10.72 4.85
N LEU A 30 -7.48 10.35 3.82
CA LEU A 30 -8.53 9.33 3.97
C LEU A 30 -7.97 7.99 4.49
N TRP A 31 -6.81 7.59 4.00
CA TRP A 31 -6.05 6.43 4.50
C TRP A 31 -5.68 6.61 5.99
N GLN A 32 -5.07 7.74 6.39
CA GLN A 32 -4.72 8.03 7.81
C GLN A 32 -5.92 7.99 8.76
N ARG A 33 -7.11 8.34 8.27
CA ARG A 33 -8.34 8.44 9.05
C ARG A 33 -9.15 7.15 9.07
N SER A 34 -8.73 6.12 8.35
CA SER A 34 -9.46 4.85 8.29
C SER A 34 -9.35 4.04 9.60
N GLY A 35 -8.43 4.43 10.48
CA GLY A 35 -8.23 3.82 11.81
C GLY A 35 -7.56 2.45 11.73
N LYS A 36 -6.92 2.12 10.61
CA LYS A 36 -6.18 0.87 10.46
C LYS A 36 -4.73 1.04 10.92
N PHE A 37 -4.03 -0.08 11.01
CA PHE A 37 -2.64 -0.10 11.42
C PHE A 37 -1.78 0.59 10.35
N GLU A 38 -0.84 1.45 10.75
CA GLU A 38 -0.13 2.32 9.81
C GLU A 38 -1.09 3.10 8.89
N GLY A 39 -2.24 3.51 9.41
CA GLY A 39 -3.24 4.23 8.62
C GLY A 39 -4.14 3.31 7.81
N ASP A 40 -3.64 2.37 7.01
CA ASP A 40 -4.39 1.67 5.94
C ASP A 40 -4.17 0.15 5.84
N MET A 41 -3.43 -0.47 6.77
CA MET A 41 -3.21 -1.91 6.76
C MET A 41 -4.10 -2.65 7.75
N VAL A 42 -4.80 -3.69 7.26
CA VAL A 42 -5.51 -4.66 8.11
C VAL A 42 -4.67 -5.92 8.23
N LEU A 43 -4.08 -6.11 9.41
CA LEU A 43 -3.26 -7.28 9.70
C LEU A 43 -4.11 -8.42 10.28
N ALA A 44 -3.90 -9.65 9.78
CA ALA A 44 -4.50 -10.83 10.36
C ALA A 44 -3.80 -11.19 11.68
N PRO A 45 -4.52 -11.71 12.70
CA PRO A 45 -3.97 -11.96 14.04
C PRO A 45 -2.76 -12.92 14.07
N TRP A 46 -2.62 -13.77 13.05
CA TRP A 46 -1.53 -14.73 12.93
C TRP A 46 -0.33 -14.23 12.11
N GLN A 47 -0.37 -13.01 11.57
CA GLN A 47 0.75 -12.44 10.81
C GLN A 47 1.90 -12.10 11.76
N LYS A 48 2.87 -13.02 11.82
CA LYS A 48 4.09 -12.85 12.63
C LYS A 48 5.30 -12.42 11.83
N ASN A 49 5.33 -12.59 10.50
CA ASN A 49 6.46 -12.30 9.59
C ASN A 49 5.96 -11.87 8.19
N GLY A 50 5.32 -10.69 8.07
CA GLY A 50 4.46 -10.33 6.94
C GLY A 50 5.02 -10.55 5.51
N VAL A 51 6.25 -10.10 5.23
CA VAL A 51 6.85 -10.18 3.88
C VAL A 51 7.65 -11.47 3.66
N ILE A 52 8.22 -12.01 4.74
CA ILE A 52 9.08 -13.19 4.70
C ILE A 52 8.26 -14.48 4.63
N ASP A 53 7.09 -14.50 5.28
CA ASP A 53 6.22 -15.67 5.30
C ASP A 53 5.67 -15.99 3.91
N THR A 54 6.15 -17.11 3.36
CA THR A 54 5.75 -17.56 2.03
C THR A 54 4.29 -18.01 1.97
N ALA A 55 3.67 -18.33 3.11
CA ALA A 55 2.25 -18.69 3.18
C ALA A 55 1.34 -17.51 2.83
N LEU A 56 1.82 -16.28 3.06
CA LEU A 56 1.13 -15.03 2.73
C LEU A 56 1.29 -14.62 1.26
N ARG A 57 1.93 -15.45 0.42
CA ARG A 57 2.11 -15.14 -1.01
C ARG A 57 1.00 -15.74 -1.86
N TRP A 58 0.57 -14.97 -2.86
CA TRP A 58 -0.37 -15.42 -3.87
C TRP A 58 0.22 -16.54 -4.74
N PRO A 59 -0.44 -17.72 -4.83
CA PRO A 59 -0.01 -18.80 -5.71
C PRO A 59 0.13 -18.35 -7.15
N ASN A 60 1.17 -18.85 -7.83
CA ASN A 60 1.45 -18.54 -9.25
C ASN A 60 1.60 -17.03 -9.56
N ARG A 61 1.79 -16.19 -8.53
CA ARG A 61 1.84 -14.72 -8.66
C ARG A 61 0.54 -14.16 -9.26
N ASN A 62 -0.59 -14.81 -8.96
CA ASN A 62 -1.90 -14.43 -9.46
C ASN A 62 -2.78 -13.92 -8.32
N ILE A 63 -3.26 -12.68 -8.43
CA ILE A 63 -4.17 -12.01 -7.50
C ILE A 63 -5.51 -11.81 -8.21
N PRO A 64 -6.47 -12.73 -8.04
CA PRO A 64 -7.82 -12.56 -8.56
C PRO A 64 -8.54 -11.47 -7.77
N TYR A 65 -9.35 -10.65 -8.44
CA TYR A 65 -10.18 -9.65 -7.77
C TYR A 65 -11.64 -9.65 -8.23
N GLU A 66 -12.51 -9.19 -7.35
CA GLU A 66 -13.94 -8.96 -7.61
C GLU A 66 -14.27 -7.54 -7.17
N ILE A 67 -14.95 -6.74 -8.02
CA ILE A 67 -15.31 -5.36 -7.69
C ILE A 67 -16.77 -5.31 -7.26
N SER A 68 -17.02 -4.72 -6.10
CA SER A 68 -18.36 -4.54 -5.55
C SER A 68 -19.26 -3.67 -6.43
N ASP A 69 -20.57 -3.88 -6.36
CA ASP A 69 -21.57 -3.06 -7.05
C ASP A 69 -21.81 -1.68 -6.43
N VAL A 70 -21.09 -1.33 -5.34
CA VAL A 70 -21.11 0.04 -4.80
C VAL A 70 -20.41 1.04 -5.72
N PHE A 71 -19.53 0.56 -6.60
CA PHE A 71 -18.86 1.37 -7.60
C PHE A 71 -19.73 1.53 -8.84
N ASP A 72 -19.76 2.74 -9.40
CA ASP A 72 -20.36 2.97 -10.70
C ASP A 72 -19.50 2.37 -11.85
N GLU A 73 -20.05 2.33 -13.05
CA GLU A 73 -19.36 1.76 -14.22
C GLU A 73 -18.06 2.48 -14.57
N GLN A 74 -17.97 3.79 -14.29
CA GLN A 74 -16.75 4.56 -14.55
C GLN A 74 -15.65 4.19 -13.55
N GLN A 75 -15.99 4.06 -12.27
CA GLN A 75 -15.07 3.63 -11.22
C GLN A 75 -14.62 2.19 -11.44
N LYS A 76 -15.55 1.28 -11.78
CA LYS A 76 -15.22 -0.12 -12.12
C LYS A 76 -14.24 -0.19 -13.29
N ALA A 77 -14.48 0.59 -14.36
CA ALA A 77 -13.59 0.67 -15.50
C ALA A 77 -12.21 1.22 -15.12
N GLN A 78 -12.15 2.28 -14.31
CA GLN A 78 -10.88 2.86 -13.87
C GLN A 78 -10.05 1.89 -13.02
N ILE A 79 -10.69 1.20 -12.07
CA ILE A 79 -10.02 0.17 -11.25
C ILE A 79 -9.44 -0.92 -12.17
N ALA A 80 -10.25 -1.47 -13.08
CA ALA A 80 -9.80 -2.51 -13.99
C ALA A 80 -8.65 -2.04 -14.92
N GLU A 81 -8.77 -0.84 -15.52
CA GLU A 81 -7.77 -0.29 -16.44
C GLU A 81 -6.43 -0.04 -15.73
N VAL A 82 -6.46 0.54 -14.53
CA VAL A 82 -5.23 0.79 -13.75
C VAL A 82 -4.55 -0.54 -13.40
N LEU A 83 -5.30 -1.53 -12.91
CA LEU A 83 -4.74 -2.82 -12.56
C LEU A 83 -4.14 -3.52 -13.79
N GLU A 84 -4.85 -3.53 -14.91
CA GLU A 84 -4.34 -4.10 -16.16
C GLU A 84 -3.07 -3.39 -16.63
N ARG A 85 -3.11 -2.05 -16.75
CA ARG A 85 -2.01 -1.25 -17.30
C ARG A 85 -0.74 -1.30 -16.44
N GLU A 86 -0.90 -1.21 -15.12
CA GLU A 86 0.24 -1.16 -14.21
C GLU A 86 0.83 -2.56 -14.00
N TYR A 87 0.00 -3.58 -13.75
CA TYR A 87 0.51 -4.94 -13.52
C TYR A 87 1.00 -5.64 -14.80
N ALA A 88 0.61 -5.21 -16.00
CA ALA A 88 1.19 -5.69 -17.26
C ALA A 88 2.71 -5.44 -17.38
N LYS A 89 3.25 -4.50 -16.60
CA LYS A 89 4.70 -4.20 -16.54
C LYS A 89 5.45 -5.13 -15.58
N THR A 90 4.74 -6.05 -14.94
CA THR A 90 5.23 -6.93 -13.88
C THR A 90 5.03 -8.39 -14.27
N CYS A 91 5.65 -9.31 -13.52
CA CYS A 91 5.31 -10.74 -13.64
C CYS A 91 4.20 -11.20 -12.68
N VAL A 92 3.53 -10.27 -12.00
CA VAL A 92 2.35 -10.52 -11.18
C VAL A 92 1.11 -10.28 -12.03
N THR A 93 0.19 -11.24 -12.01
CA THR A 93 -1.08 -11.12 -12.71
C THR A 93 -2.14 -10.67 -11.73
N VAL A 94 -2.77 -9.53 -12.00
CA VAL A 94 -3.97 -9.06 -11.29
C VAL A 94 -5.11 -9.07 -12.31
N LYS A 95 -6.15 -9.85 -12.05
CA LYS A 95 -7.22 -10.07 -13.03
C LYS A 95 -8.58 -10.30 -12.37
N PRO A 96 -9.69 -10.08 -13.10
CA PRO A 96 -11.01 -10.45 -12.62
C PRO A 96 -11.06 -11.93 -12.22
N ARG A 97 -11.65 -12.18 -11.05
CA ARG A 97 -11.90 -13.52 -10.53
C ARG A 97 -12.90 -14.25 -11.42
N VAL A 98 -12.66 -15.55 -11.61
CA VAL A 98 -13.60 -16.46 -12.28
C VAL A 98 -14.18 -17.45 -11.27
N ASN A 99 -13.31 -18.23 -10.64
CA ASN A 99 -13.69 -19.26 -9.67
C ASN A 99 -12.60 -19.53 -8.63
N GLU A 100 -11.56 -18.69 -8.58
CA GLU A 100 -10.48 -18.82 -7.63
C GLU A 100 -11.03 -18.75 -6.19
N PRO A 101 -10.64 -19.67 -5.29
CA PRO A 101 -11.15 -19.69 -3.92
C PRO A 101 -10.61 -18.51 -3.10
N ASP A 102 -9.37 -18.10 -3.37
CA ASP A 102 -8.70 -16.99 -2.73
C ASP A 102 -8.72 -15.79 -3.68
N TYR A 103 -9.19 -14.63 -3.22
CA TYR A 103 -9.33 -13.43 -4.05
C TYR A 103 -9.50 -12.17 -3.21
N VAL A 104 -9.19 -11.04 -3.81
CA VAL A 104 -9.44 -9.71 -3.24
C VAL A 104 -10.84 -9.25 -3.63
N TYR A 105 -11.66 -8.90 -2.65
CA TYR A 105 -12.93 -8.20 -2.87
C TYR A 105 -12.72 -6.72 -2.66
N VAL A 106 -12.91 -5.95 -3.73
CA VAL A 106 -12.78 -4.48 -3.73
C VAL A 106 -14.12 -3.88 -3.30
N SER A 107 -14.20 -3.43 -2.05
CA SER A 107 -15.32 -2.69 -1.45
C SER A 107 -15.05 -1.18 -1.49
N GLY A 108 -16.06 -0.36 -1.19
CA GLY A 108 -15.94 1.09 -1.22
C GLY A 108 -16.96 1.85 -0.37
N ASP A 109 -17.68 1.11 0.49
CA ASP A 109 -18.70 1.61 1.40
C ASP A 109 -18.13 1.98 2.78
N SER A 110 -16.90 1.55 3.08
CA SER A 110 -16.23 1.89 4.33
C SER A 110 -15.38 3.16 4.18
N THR A 111 -15.13 3.82 5.31
CA THR A 111 -14.28 5.01 5.36
C THR A 111 -12.83 4.67 5.03
N GLY A 112 -12.22 5.50 4.19
CA GLY A 112 -10.78 5.48 3.90
C GLY A 112 -10.35 4.52 2.79
N CYS A 113 -9.05 4.50 2.55
CA CYS A 113 -8.41 3.54 1.64
C CYS A 113 -7.60 2.58 2.52
N TRP A 114 -7.82 1.28 2.35
CA TRP A 114 -7.11 0.26 3.14
C TRP A 114 -7.19 -1.13 2.52
N ALA A 115 -6.24 -1.99 2.86
CA ALA A 115 -6.19 -3.37 2.38
C ALA A 115 -5.74 -4.36 3.44
N GLN A 116 -6.20 -5.60 3.30
CA GLN A 116 -5.58 -6.73 3.99
C GLN A 116 -4.23 -7.09 3.37
N VAL A 117 -3.20 -7.22 4.20
CA VAL A 117 -1.81 -7.35 3.71
C VAL A 117 -1.47 -8.80 3.37
N GLY A 118 -1.04 -9.06 2.14
CA GLY A 118 -0.72 -10.40 1.65
C GLY A 118 -1.95 -11.29 1.42
N ARG A 119 -1.73 -12.55 1.04
CA ARG A 119 -2.78 -13.56 0.84
C ARG A 119 -3.18 -14.18 2.18
N LEU A 120 -4.43 -13.97 2.58
CA LEU A 120 -4.99 -14.54 3.82
C LEU A 120 -5.80 -15.83 3.59
N GLY A 121 -6.20 -16.09 2.35
CA GLY A 121 -7.07 -17.20 1.97
C GLY A 121 -8.55 -16.83 1.98
N GLY A 122 -9.34 -17.43 1.09
CA GLY A 122 -10.75 -17.07 0.89
C GLY A 122 -10.93 -15.67 0.30
N ARG A 123 -12.11 -15.09 0.54
CA ARG A 123 -12.38 -13.67 0.26
C ARG A 123 -11.63 -12.80 1.28
N GLN A 124 -10.80 -11.89 0.79
CA GLN A 124 -10.17 -10.85 1.62
C GLN A 124 -10.54 -9.45 1.12
N GLU A 125 -10.70 -8.50 2.04
CA GLU A 125 -11.19 -7.15 1.76
C GLU A 125 -10.06 -6.19 1.39
N LEU A 126 -10.38 -5.32 0.43
CA LEU A 126 -9.66 -4.11 0.08
C LEU A 126 -10.72 -3.03 -0.12
N ASN A 127 -10.62 -1.91 0.59
CA ASN A 127 -11.58 -0.82 0.50
C ASN A 127 -11.00 0.38 -0.22
N LEU A 128 -11.68 0.80 -1.29
CA LEU A 128 -11.49 2.08 -1.95
C LEU A 128 -12.76 2.89 -1.76
N GLN A 129 -12.82 3.76 -0.73
CA GLN A 129 -13.95 4.67 -0.56
C GLN A 129 -14.32 5.35 -1.89
N THR A 130 -15.56 5.16 -2.34
CA THR A 130 -16.01 5.55 -3.70
C THR A 130 -15.71 7.01 -4.01
N ASN A 131 -15.88 7.90 -3.02
CA ASN A 131 -15.48 9.29 -3.10
C ASN A 131 -14.13 9.50 -2.38
N GLY A 132 -13.02 9.37 -3.11
CA GLY A 132 -11.68 9.77 -2.67
C GLY A 132 -10.57 8.71 -2.81
N CYS A 133 -10.89 7.43 -2.98
CA CYS A 133 -9.85 6.39 -3.11
C CYS A 133 -9.70 5.82 -4.53
N VAL A 134 -10.59 6.13 -5.47
CA VAL A 134 -10.53 5.62 -6.85
C VAL A 134 -9.56 6.47 -7.69
N TRP A 135 -8.30 6.50 -7.27
CA TRP A 135 -7.20 7.15 -7.97
C TRP A 135 -6.14 6.12 -8.36
N ASN A 136 -5.45 6.35 -9.49
CA ASN A 136 -4.48 5.40 -10.02
C ASN A 136 -3.43 4.99 -8.98
N HIS A 137 -2.89 5.95 -8.23
CA HIS A 137 -1.86 5.68 -7.23
C HIS A 137 -2.42 4.92 -6.03
N THR A 138 -3.60 5.29 -5.52
CA THR A 138 -4.27 4.59 -4.42
C THR A 138 -4.61 3.16 -4.78
N ILE A 139 -5.17 2.92 -5.98
CA ILE A 139 -5.49 1.57 -6.46
C ILE A 139 -4.24 0.68 -6.45
N VAL A 140 -3.12 1.17 -7.00
CA VAL A 140 -1.85 0.42 -7.02
C VAL A 140 -1.30 0.21 -5.61
N HIS A 141 -1.35 1.23 -4.76
CA HIS A 141 -0.89 1.17 -3.37
C HIS A 141 -1.62 0.07 -2.58
N GLU A 142 -2.96 0.07 -2.61
CA GLU A 142 -3.76 -0.93 -1.89
C GLU A 142 -3.56 -2.35 -2.45
N PHE A 143 -3.36 -2.51 -3.76
CA PHE A 143 -3.03 -3.81 -4.34
C PHE A 143 -1.59 -4.26 -4.07
N LEU A 144 -0.66 -3.34 -3.81
CA LEU A 144 0.67 -3.68 -3.29
C LEU A 144 0.57 -4.19 -1.85
N HIS A 145 -0.27 -3.60 -0.99
CA HIS A 145 -0.60 -4.19 0.31
C HIS A 145 -1.18 -5.59 0.15
N ALA A 146 -2.17 -5.79 -0.72
CA ALA A 146 -2.72 -7.12 -1.00
C ALA A 146 -1.65 -8.11 -1.52
N ALA A 147 -0.65 -7.63 -2.26
CA ALA A 147 0.50 -8.43 -2.69
C ALA A 147 1.51 -8.74 -1.56
N GLY A 148 1.39 -8.08 -0.41
CA GLY A 148 2.17 -8.31 0.81
C GLY A 148 3.18 -7.21 1.14
N PHE A 149 3.11 -6.04 0.48
CA PHE A 149 4.01 -4.93 0.77
C PHE A 149 3.53 -4.15 1.99
N TYR A 150 4.50 -3.70 2.78
CA TYR A 150 4.30 -2.76 3.87
C TYR A 150 4.92 -1.43 3.46
N HIS A 151 4.74 -0.41 4.29
CA HIS A 151 5.28 0.90 3.99
C HIS A 151 6.81 0.97 4.02
N GLN A 152 7.34 1.80 3.11
CA GLN A 152 8.78 2.02 2.94
C GLN A 152 9.40 2.75 4.15
N GLN A 153 8.68 3.69 4.79
CA GLN A 153 9.22 4.42 5.95
C GLN A 153 9.36 3.55 7.22
N SER A 154 8.75 2.36 7.22
CA SER A 154 8.84 1.38 8.30
C SER A 154 9.93 0.34 8.05
N SER A 155 10.69 0.45 6.94
CA SER A 155 11.82 -0.43 6.64
C SER A 155 12.88 -0.42 7.76
N VAL A 156 13.60 -1.54 7.87
CA VAL A 156 14.58 -1.80 8.94
C VAL A 156 15.69 -0.74 8.97
N ASP A 157 16.11 -0.31 7.77
CA ASP A 157 17.20 0.61 7.49
C ASP A 157 16.74 2.07 7.32
N ARG A 158 15.45 2.39 7.50
CA ARG A 158 14.92 3.75 7.24
C ARG A 158 15.68 4.87 7.95
N ASP A 159 16.22 4.61 9.15
CA ASP A 159 16.97 5.62 9.92
C ASP A 159 18.28 6.03 9.23
N ASP A 160 18.78 5.29 8.26
CA ASP A 160 19.94 5.70 7.46
C ASP A 160 19.56 6.73 6.38
N TYR A 161 18.28 6.83 6.04
CA TYR A 161 17.76 7.60 4.90
C TYR A 161 16.86 8.78 5.30
N VAL A 162 16.02 8.61 6.33
CA VAL A 162 15.09 9.64 6.79
C VAL A 162 15.23 9.92 8.28
N THR A 163 14.81 11.11 8.68
CA THR A 163 14.66 11.51 10.07
C THR A 163 13.16 11.61 10.40
N ILE A 164 12.74 10.95 11.47
CA ILE A 164 11.39 11.09 12.03
C ILE A 164 11.39 12.17 13.10
N PHE A 165 10.52 13.16 12.94
CA PHE A 165 10.29 14.22 13.92
C PHE A 165 9.11 13.85 14.80
N TRP A 166 9.39 13.05 15.82
CA TRP A 166 8.39 12.48 16.73
C TRP A 166 7.52 13.54 17.41
N GLU A 167 8.11 14.71 17.71
CA GLU A 167 7.43 15.85 18.31
C GLU A 167 6.37 16.51 17.39
N ASN A 168 6.43 16.24 16.09
CA ASN A 168 5.45 16.73 15.11
C ASN A 168 4.33 15.73 14.85
N ILE A 169 4.40 14.50 15.39
CA ILE A 169 3.38 13.46 15.18
C ILE A 169 2.19 13.69 16.11
N LEU A 170 0.98 13.40 15.61
CA LEU A 170 -0.26 13.41 16.39
C LEU A 170 -0.15 12.46 17.60
N GLU A 171 -0.61 12.93 18.76
CA GLU A 171 -0.62 12.14 19.98
C GLU A 171 -1.34 10.79 19.75
N GLY A 172 -0.71 9.71 20.21
CA GLY A 172 -1.21 8.34 20.00
C GLY A 172 -0.93 7.73 18.63
N MET A 173 -0.36 8.47 17.67
CA MET A 173 -0.09 7.97 16.29
C MET A 173 1.37 7.60 16.03
N ALA A 174 2.24 7.67 17.04
CA ALA A 174 3.67 7.36 16.90
C ALA A 174 3.93 5.92 16.40
N TYR A 175 3.07 4.96 16.78
CA TYR A 175 3.21 3.56 16.36
C TYR A 175 3.15 3.36 14.84
N ASN A 176 2.57 4.31 14.08
CA ASN A 176 2.52 4.26 12.62
C ASN A 176 3.89 4.51 11.95
N PHE A 177 4.91 4.83 12.73
CA PHE A 177 6.29 5.10 12.29
C PHE A 177 7.29 4.11 12.91
N ASP A 178 6.81 3.10 13.63
CA ASP A 178 7.65 2.05 14.18
C ASP A 178 8.27 1.23 13.04
N LYS A 179 9.55 0.91 13.18
CA LYS A 179 10.25 0.10 12.18
C LYS A 179 9.96 -1.37 12.38
N TYR A 180 10.02 -2.13 11.30
CA TYR A 180 10.04 -3.58 11.36
C TYR A 180 11.45 -4.12 11.66
N ASN A 181 11.48 -5.32 12.25
CA ASN A 181 12.71 -6.08 12.40
C ASN A 181 13.02 -6.86 11.12
N ALA A 182 14.29 -7.20 10.91
CA ALA A 182 14.75 -7.96 9.74
C ALA A 182 14.15 -9.37 9.64
N ASP A 183 13.65 -9.91 10.75
CA ASP A 183 12.95 -11.19 10.79
C ASP A 183 11.48 -11.09 10.31
N PHE A 184 10.93 -9.87 10.21
CA PHE A 184 9.55 -9.60 9.79
C PHE A 184 9.48 -9.18 8.32
N ILE A 185 10.35 -8.24 7.93
CA ILE A 185 10.43 -7.68 6.58
C ILE A 185 11.88 -7.68 6.11
N THR A 186 12.04 -7.92 4.81
CA THR A 186 13.31 -7.78 4.10
C THR A 186 13.18 -6.69 3.05
N SER A 187 14.25 -5.92 2.85
CA SER A 187 14.38 -4.99 1.71
C SER A 187 14.63 -5.71 0.38
N PHE A 188 14.72 -7.05 0.40
CA PHE A 188 15.10 -7.87 -0.75
C PHE A 188 16.36 -7.36 -1.47
N ASN A 189 17.30 -6.80 -0.69
CA ASN A 189 18.57 -6.24 -1.16
C ASN A 189 18.43 -5.03 -2.10
N GLU A 190 17.31 -4.32 -2.05
CA GLU A 190 17.14 -3.04 -2.75
C GLU A 190 17.48 -1.86 -1.84
N SER A 191 17.89 -0.75 -2.46
CA SER A 191 18.12 0.52 -1.76
C SER A 191 16.80 1.16 -1.35
N TYR A 192 16.86 1.99 -0.31
CA TYR A 192 15.72 2.79 0.10
C TYR A 192 15.22 3.71 -1.02
N ASP A 193 13.92 3.70 -1.26
CA ASP A 193 13.29 4.46 -2.33
C ASP A 193 12.37 5.57 -1.78
N TYR A 194 12.86 6.81 -1.80
CA TYR A 194 12.11 7.99 -1.35
C TYR A 194 10.88 8.28 -2.22
N ALA A 195 10.88 7.83 -3.48
CA ALA A 195 9.79 8.03 -4.42
C ALA A 195 8.81 6.85 -4.43
N SER A 196 8.98 5.89 -3.51
CA SER A 196 8.15 4.72 -3.47
C SER A 196 6.68 5.06 -3.27
N ILE A 197 5.79 4.42 -4.02
CA ILE A 197 4.34 4.54 -3.81
C ILE A 197 3.91 4.06 -2.41
N MET A 198 4.75 3.24 -1.75
CA MET A 198 4.55 2.75 -0.39
C MET A 198 5.20 3.66 0.67
N HIS A 199 5.73 4.84 0.31
CA HIS A 199 6.35 5.76 1.25
C HIS A 199 5.36 6.84 1.70
N TYR A 200 5.26 7.07 3.00
CA TYR A 200 4.50 8.21 3.53
C TYR A 200 5.00 9.57 3.01
N GLY A 201 4.06 10.48 2.76
CA GLY A 201 4.40 11.88 2.52
C GLY A 201 5.00 12.56 3.77
N MET A 202 5.73 13.65 3.56
CA MET A 202 6.45 14.38 4.63
C MET A 202 5.58 14.83 5.81
N TYR A 203 4.27 14.99 5.61
CA TYR A 203 3.32 15.53 6.59
C TYR A 203 2.38 14.46 7.17
N ALA A 204 2.67 13.17 6.95
CA ALA A 204 1.84 12.09 7.46
C ALA A 204 1.64 12.22 8.97
N PHE A 205 0.39 12.12 9.45
CA PHE A 205 0.03 12.21 10.87
C PHE A 205 0.57 13.45 11.61
N THR A 206 0.79 14.58 10.92
CA THR A 206 1.28 15.80 11.57
C THR A 206 0.25 16.39 12.55
N SER A 207 0.71 16.82 13.72
CA SER A 207 -0.11 17.53 14.73
C SER A 207 -0.07 19.05 14.58
N ASN A 208 0.92 19.57 13.85
CA ASN A 208 1.29 20.98 13.88
C ASN A 208 1.66 21.55 12.50
N ASN A 209 1.29 20.85 11.42
CA ASN A 209 1.60 21.18 10.02
C ASN A 209 3.11 21.29 9.71
N LYS A 210 3.97 20.76 10.58
CA LYS A 210 5.40 20.60 10.30
C LYS A 210 5.67 19.19 9.79
N PRO A 211 6.76 18.98 9.03
CA PRO A 211 7.12 17.66 8.55
C PRO A 211 7.32 16.66 9.70
N THR A 212 6.74 15.48 9.58
CA THR A 212 7.00 14.32 10.44
C THR A 212 8.13 13.45 9.90
N ILE A 213 8.39 13.50 8.59
CA ILE A 213 9.47 12.77 7.91
C ILE A 213 10.23 13.74 6.99
N LEU A 214 11.56 13.76 7.07
CA LEU A 214 12.42 14.40 6.07
C LEU A 214 13.58 13.49 5.64
N PRO A 215 13.98 13.53 4.36
CA PRO A 215 15.18 12.82 3.89
C PRO A 215 16.46 13.43 4.47
N LYS A 216 17.44 12.58 4.77
CA LYS A 216 18.78 12.97 5.26
C LYS A 216 19.71 13.46 4.15
N VAL A 217 19.49 12.98 2.93
CA VAL A 217 20.24 13.38 1.74
C VAL A 217 19.23 13.87 0.69
N ARG A 218 19.51 15.01 0.08
CA ARG A 218 18.72 15.59 -1.02
C ARG A 218 19.35 15.29 -2.36
#